data_AF-A0A935ISE7-F1
#
_entry.id   AF-A0A935ISE7-F1
#
_cell.length_a   1.000
_cell.length_b   1.000
_cell.length_c   1.000
_cell.angle_alpha   90.00
_cell.angle_beta   90.00
_cell.angle_gamma   90.00
#
_symmetry.space_group_name_H-M   'P 1'
#
loop_
_entity.id
_entity.type
_entity.pdbx_description
1 polymer ?
#
loop_
_entity_poly.entity_id
_entity_poly.type
_entity_poly.pdbx_seq_one_letter_code
_entity_poly.pdbx_strand_id
1 'polypeptide(L)'
;MLCSIVPIQKEQAVELYIDPVDLPLIAKGQRVQLIFDGWPAFVFSGWPGLSYGSFSAEIVTFDKVISPNGKFRILAINKTDKWPTAIQIGGGVKGFALLDNVPVIYELWRKANGFPPEFYQPKNENKQNGIAKSK
;
A
#
# COMPACT_ATOMS: atom_id res chain seq x y z
N MET A 1 7.72 31.87 -5.32
CA MET A 1 6.53 31.71 -4.45
C MET A 1 6.74 32.57 -3.22
N LEU A 2 5.76 33.37 -2.78
CA LEU A 2 5.95 34.34 -1.69
C LEU A 2 5.59 33.81 -0.29
N CYS A 3 4.74 32.78 -0.18
CA CYS A 3 4.39 32.09 1.06
C CYS A 3 3.56 30.84 0.71
N SER A 4 3.68 29.76 1.49
CA SER A 4 2.80 28.58 1.43
C SER A 4 2.24 28.32 2.83
N ILE A 5 0.92 28.27 2.96
CA ILE A 5 0.22 28.05 4.22
C ILE A 5 -0.35 26.64 4.17
N VAL A 6 0.13 25.78 5.07
CA VAL A 6 -0.38 24.41 5.21
C VAL A 6 -1.24 24.37 6.48
N PRO A 7 -2.57 24.17 6.38
CA PRO A 7 -3.41 24.06 7.56
C PRO A 7 -3.06 22.79 8.31
N ILE A 8 -3.16 22.85 9.65
CA ILE A 8 -2.97 21.69 10.52
C ILE A 8 -4.17 20.76 10.29
N GLN A 9 -4.00 19.77 9.43
CA GLN A 9 -5.01 18.74 9.16
C GLN A 9 -4.75 17.51 10.02
N LYS A 10 -5.82 16.93 10.58
CA LYS A 10 -5.73 15.69 11.37
C LYS A 10 -5.57 14.44 10.49
N GLU A 11 -6.02 14.51 9.24
CA GLU A 11 -5.98 13.40 8.31
C GLU A 11 -4.83 13.60 7.32
N GLN A 12 -3.84 12.72 7.40
CA GLN A 12 -2.72 12.69 6.48
C GLN A 12 -3.00 11.64 5.39
N ALA A 13 -2.75 12.03 4.14
CA ALA A 13 -2.80 11.14 2.99
C ALA A 13 -1.43 11.12 2.33
N VAL A 14 -1.12 9.99 1.71
CA VAL A 14 0.10 9.79 0.93
C VAL A 14 -0.28 9.63 -0.53
N GLU A 15 0.43 10.38 -1.37
CA GLU A 15 0.36 10.22 -2.82
C GLU A 15 1.43 9.23 -3.26
N LEU A 16 1.02 8.16 -3.94
CA LEU A 16 1.91 7.20 -4.59
C LEU A 16 1.72 7.29 -6.11
N TYR A 17 2.76 6.94 -6.86
CA TYR A 17 2.71 6.92 -8.32
C TYR A 17 3.02 5.52 -8.82
N ILE A 18 2.13 4.99 -9.67
CA ILE A 18 2.25 3.65 -10.25
C ILE A 18 2.35 3.71 -11.78
N ASP A 19 3.04 2.74 -12.35
CA ASP A 19 3.15 2.62 -13.80
C ASP A 19 1.82 2.16 -14.43
N PRO A 20 1.49 2.62 -15.66
CA PRO A 20 0.23 2.27 -16.33
C PRO A 20 -0.04 0.77 -16.45
N VAL A 21 1.01 -0.04 -16.62
CA VAL A 21 0.91 -1.50 -16.74
C VAL A 21 0.46 -2.17 -15.44
N ASP A 22 0.76 -1.57 -14.29
CA ASP A 22 0.47 -2.12 -12.97
C ASP A 22 -0.85 -1.58 -12.39
N LEU A 23 -1.48 -0.59 -13.04
CA LEU A 23 -2.75 -0.04 -12.61
C LEU A 23 -3.85 -1.10 -12.36
N PRO A 24 -3.99 -2.16 -13.19
CA PRO A 24 -5.01 -3.18 -12.96
C PRO A 24 -4.74 -4.07 -11.73
N LEU A 25 -3.53 -4.03 -11.17
CA LEU A 25 -3.15 -4.79 -9.97
C LEU A 25 -3.53 -4.08 -8.68
N ILE A 26 -4.03 -2.84 -8.78
CA ILE A 26 -4.41 -2.01 -7.65
C ILE A 26 -5.93 -1.95 -7.51
N ALA A 27 -6.40 -2.23 -6.30
CA ALA A 27 -7.80 -2.08 -5.95
C ALA A 27 -8.00 -1.07 -4.81
N LYS A 28 -9.14 -0.36 -4.85
CA LYS A 28 -9.61 0.41 -3.69
C LYS A 28 -9.82 -0.55 -2.51
N GLY A 29 -9.36 -0.14 -1.34
CA GLY A 29 -9.41 -0.98 -0.13
C GLY A 29 -8.18 -1.87 0.07
N GLN A 30 -7.27 -1.93 -0.90
CA GLN A 30 -6.06 -2.73 -0.76
C GLN A 30 -5.11 -2.11 0.27
N ARG A 31 -4.54 -2.97 1.13
CA ARG A 31 -3.56 -2.57 2.14
C ARG A 31 -2.18 -2.47 1.51
N VAL A 32 -1.50 -1.37 1.78
CA VAL A 32 -0.13 -1.11 1.36
C VAL A 32 0.75 -0.82 2.59
N GLN A 33 2.03 -1.14 2.47
CA GLN A 33 3.05 -0.80 3.45
C GLN A 33 3.85 0.40 2.97
N LEU A 34 4.11 1.34 3.86
CA LEU A 34 4.76 2.61 3.58
C LEU A 34 6.06 2.72 4.39
N ILE A 35 7.09 3.25 3.74
CA ILE A 35 8.35 3.64 4.38
C ILE A 35 8.56 5.11 4.07
N PHE A 36 8.62 5.95 5.11
CA PHE A 36 8.81 7.39 4.98
C PHE A 36 10.28 7.74 4.98
N ASP A 37 10.67 8.69 4.13
CA ASP A 37 12.02 9.22 4.13
C ASP A 37 12.28 10.00 5.44
N GLY A 38 13.47 9.83 6.01
CA GLY A 38 13.84 10.44 7.29
C GLY A 38 13.27 9.74 8.54
N TRP A 39 12.45 8.70 8.38
CA TRP A 39 12.06 7.81 9.47
C TRP A 39 12.85 6.49 9.38
N PRO A 40 13.58 6.08 10.43
CA PRO A 40 14.40 4.87 10.36
C PRO A 40 13.51 3.63 10.18
N ALA A 41 13.77 2.88 9.12
CA ALA A 41 13.18 1.57 8.88
C ALA A 41 14.26 0.49 9.06
N PHE A 42 14.07 -0.36 10.06
CA PHE A 42 14.95 -1.50 10.33
C PHE A 42 14.18 -2.79 10.06
N VAL A 43 14.71 -3.59 9.13
CA VAL A 43 14.17 -4.92 8.80
C VAL A 43 15.22 -5.94 9.23
N PHE A 44 14.98 -6.65 10.32
CA PHE A 44 15.84 -7.73 10.78
C PHE A 44 15.35 -9.06 10.21
N SER A 45 16.09 -9.61 9.24
CA SER A 45 15.83 -10.96 8.74
C SER A 45 16.23 -12.00 9.79
N GLY A 46 15.25 -12.71 10.37
CA GLY A 46 15.51 -13.85 11.26
C GLY A 46 14.81 -13.81 12.63
N TRP A 47 14.14 -12.71 13.00
CA TRP A 47 13.36 -12.62 14.24
C TRP A 47 11.94 -12.09 13.97
N PRO A 48 10.88 -12.89 14.22
CA PRO A 48 9.52 -12.45 13.98
C PRO A 48 9.15 -11.28 14.90
N GLY A 49 8.54 -10.24 14.33
CA GLY A 49 7.99 -9.09 15.08
C GLY A 49 8.93 -7.90 15.28
N LEU A 50 10.20 -7.97 14.84
CA LEU A 50 11.16 -6.87 14.98
C LEU A 50 11.37 -6.09 13.67
N SER A 51 10.28 -5.70 13.02
CA SER A 51 10.31 -4.76 11.88
C SER A 51 9.74 -3.43 12.33
N TYR A 52 10.63 -2.45 12.52
CA TYR A 52 10.25 -1.09 12.92
C TYR A 52 10.40 -0.14 11.72
N GLY A 53 9.44 0.78 11.56
CA GLY A 53 9.50 1.84 10.53
C GLY A 53 8.78 1.55 9.22
N SER A 54 7.99 0.48 9.13
CA SER A 54 6.96 0.30 8.09
C SER A 54 5.59 0.64 8.64
N PHE A 55 4.80 1.40 7.89
CA PHE A 55 3.47 1.84 8.29
C PHE A 55 2.43 1.32 7.31
N SER A 56 1.30 0.87 7.82
CA SER A 56 0.21 0.44 6.95
C SER A 56 -0.65 1.60 6.48
N ALA A 57 -1.15 1.49 5.26
CA ALA A 57 -2.13 2.39 4.68
C ALA A 57 -3.12 1.61 3.81
N GLU A 58 -4.26 2.22 3.50
CA GLU A 58 -5.27 1.67 2.61
C GLU A 58 -5.49 2.60 1.43
N ILE A 59 -5.57 2.04 0.23
CA ILE A 59 -5.84 2.79 -0.99
C ILE A 59 -7.30 3.25 -1.00
N VAL A 60 -7.52 4.55 -1.00
CA VAL A 60 -8.87 5.14 -1.00
C VAL A 60 -9.36 5.41 -2.41
N THR A 61 -8.46 5.93 -3.25
CA THR A 61 -8.76 6.31 -4.62
C THR A 61 -7.49 6.34 -5.45
N PHE A 62 -7.67 6.29 -6.76
CA PHE A 62 -6.63 6.54 -7.75
C PHE A 62 -7.22 7.42 -8.84
N ASP A 63 -6.40 8.27 -9.43
CA ASP A 63 -6.82 9.16 -10.50
C ASP A 63 -6.92 8.37 -11.80
N LYS A 64 -7.93 8.72 -12.61
CA LYS A 64 -8.07 8.17 -13.97
C LYS A 64 -7.28 8.95 -15.02
N VAL A 65 -6.57 9.99 -14.60
CA VAL A 65 -5.79 10.87 -15.46
C VAL A 65 -4.30 10.64 -15.17
N ILE A 66 -3.52 10.51 -16.24
CA ILE A 66 -2.07 10.38 -16.14
C ILE A 66 -1.46 11.67 -15.59
N SER A 67 -0.58 11.55 -14.61
CA SER A 67 0.14 12.69 -14.05
C SER A 67 1.25 13.14 -15.00
N PRO A 68 1.80 14.36 -14.85
CA PRO A 68 2.87 14.86 -15.73
C PRO A 68 4.12 13.98 -15.80
N ASN A 69 4.32 13.12 -14.79
CA ASN A 69 5.40 12.12 -14.74
C ASN A 69 5.09 10.83 -15.52
N GLY A 70 3.98 10.74 -16.24
CA GLY A 70 3.59 9.55 -17.01
C GLY A 70 3.03 8.40 -16.15
N LYS A 71 2.74 8.65 -14.87
CA LYS A 71 2.25 7.65 -13.92
C LYS A 71 0.84 7.96 -13.44
N PHE A 72 0.14 6.96 -12.92
CA PHE A 72 -1.15 7.16 -12.25
C PHE A 72 -0.93 7.48 -10.78
N ARG A 73 -1.65 8.50 -10.28
CA ARG A 73 -1.60 8.89 -8.87
C ARG A 73 -2.59 8.05 -8.06
N ILE A 74 -2.12 7.50 -6.96
CA ILE A 74 -2.88 6.74 -5.98
C ILE A 74 -2.85 7.49 -4.65
N LEU A 75 -3.99 7.60 -3.99
CA LEU A 75 -4.09 8.15 -2.63
C LEU A 75 -4.31 7.02 -1.63
N ALA A 76 -3.40 6.94 -0.66
CA ALA A 76 -3.47 6.02 0.46
C ALA A 76 -3.61 6.78 1.78
N ILE A 77 -4.51 6.33 2.65
CA ILE A 77 -4.70 6.89 3.98
C ILE A 77 -4.45 5.84 5.04
N ASN A 78 -4.15 6.32 6.23
CA ASN A 78 -4.08 5.47 7.39
C ASN A 78 -5.47 5.13 7.93
N LYS A 79 -5.81 3.85 8.07
CA LYS A 79 -7.04 3.41 8.78
C LYS A 79 -6.80 2.73 10.12
N THR A 80 -5.59 2.27 10.41
CA THR A 80 -5.32 1.42 11.60
C THR A 80 -4.26 2.03 12.50
N ASP A 81 -3.05 2.27 11.99
CA ASP A 81 -1.85 2.50 12.82
C ASP A 81 -1.32 3.91 12.66
N LYS A 82 -1.53 4.80 13.66
CA LYS A 82 -1.10 6.22 13.57
C LYS A 82 0.33 6.37 13.03
N TRP A 83 0.47 7.17 11.98
CA TRP A 83 1.77 7.52 11.43
C TRP A 83 2.53 8.45 12.39
N PRO A 84 3.87 8.44 12.38
CA PRO A 84 4.69 9.31 13.19
C PRO A 84 4.39 10.79 12.95
N THR A 85 4.19 11.56 14.01
CA THR A 85 3.96 13.01 13.94
C THR A 85 5.16 13.80 13.41
N ALA A 86 6.35 13.21 13.39
CA ALA A 86 7.56 13.85 12.87
C ALA A 86 7.63 13.87 11.34
N ILE A 87 6.77 13.12 10.64
CA ILE A 87 6.73 13.11 9.17
C ILE A 87 6.24 14.48 8.69
N GLN A 88 7.07 15.13 7.89
CA GLN A 88 6.75 16.42 7.29
C GLN A 88 5.87 16.24 6.04
N ILE A 89 4.93 17.16 5.85
CA ILE A 89 4.13 17.21 4.62
C ILE A 89 5.05 17.52 3.44
N GLY A 90 4.90 16.78 2.35
CA GLY A 90 5.81 16.85 1.20
C GLY A 90 7.09 16.03 1.35
N GLY A 91 7.26 15.31 2.47
CA GLY A 91 8.30 14.30 2.61
C GLY A 91 8.13 13.14 1.62
N GLY A 92 9.23 12.51 1.26
CA GLY A 92 9.22 11.34 0.38
C GLY A 92 8.71 10.09 1.09
N VAL A 93 8.11 9.20 0.32
CA VAL A 93 7.53 7.94 0.82
C VAL A 93 7.59 6.87 -0.25
N LYS A 94 7.93 5.65 0.16
CA LYS A 94 7.95 4.45 -0.67
C LYS A 94 6.84 3.53 -0.24
N GLY A 95 6.01 3.11 -1.19
CA GLY A 95 4.88 2.21 -0.97
C GLY A 95 5.13 0.82 -1.55
N PHE A 96 4.75 -0.20 -0.81
CA PHE A 96 4.75 -1.61 -1.24
C PHE A 96 3.33 -2.16 -1.11
N ALA A 97 2.74 -2.55 -2.23
CA ALA A 97 1.46 -3.24 -2.25
C ALA A 97 1.70 -4.75 -2.36
N LEU A 98 1.17 -5.52 -1.41
CA LEU A 98 1.12 -6.97 -1.56
C LEU A 98 -0.09 -7.32 -2.43
N LEU A 99 0.14 -8.09 -3.50
CA LEU A 99 -0.92 -8.51 -4.42
C LEU A 99 -1.65 -9.75 -3.87
N ASP A 100 -0.92 -10.84 -3.66
CA ASP A 100 -1.44 -12.07 -3.04
C ASP A 100 -0.33 -12.86 -2.32
N ASN A 101 -0.75 -13.81 -1.48
CA ASN A 101 0.11 -14.77 -0.80
C ASN A 101 0.27 -16.04 -1.63
N VAL A 102 1.40 -16.14 -2.31
CA VAL A 102 1.73 -17.25 -3.19
C VAL A 102 2.99 -17.97 -2.71
N PRO A 103 3.12 -19.30 -2.94
CA PRO A 103 4.31 -20.04 -2.58
C PRO A 103 5.56 -19.46 -3.25
N VAL A 104 6.66 -19.33 -2.50
CA VAL A 104 7.92 -18.73 -2.99
C VAL A 104 8.42 -19.39 -4.29
N ILE A 105 8.31 -20.71 -4.37
CA ILE A 105 8.75 -21.46 -5.55
C ILE A 105 7.92 -21.12 -6.80
N TYR A 106 6.61 -20.88 -6.64
CA TYR A 106 5.72 -20.51 -7.73
C TYR A 106 6.08 -19.13 -8.28
N GLU A 107 6.29 -18.15 -7.39
CA GLU A 107 6.69 -16.80 -7.80
C GLU A 107 8.04 -16.78 -8.52
N LEU A 108 9.00 -17.59 -8.06
CA LEU A 108 10.31 -17.67 -8.69
C LEU A 108 10.22 -18.27 -10.10
N TRP A 109 9.45 -19.36 -10.27
CA TRP A 109 9.18 -19.98 -11.57
C TRP A 109 8.43 -19.02 -12.52
N ARG A 110 7.39 -18.34 -12.02
CA ARG A 110 6.58 -17.38 -12.79
C ARG A 110 7.45 -16.24 -13.33
N LYS A 111 8.28 -15.65 -12.48
CA LYS A 111 9.22 -14.58 -12.85
C LYS A 111 10.26 -15.05 -13.87
N ALA A 112 10.80 -16.26 -13.71
CA ALA A 112 11.78 -16.82 -14.66
C ALA A 112 11.21 -17.02 -16.07
N ASN A 113 9.91 -17.34 -16.19
CA ASN A 113 9.22 -17.51 -17.47
C ASN A 113 8.59 -16.22 -18.01
N GLY A 114 8.67 -15.11 -17.28
CA GLY A 114 8.10 -13.82 -17.71
C GLY A 114 6.58 -13.77 -17.72
N PHE A 115 5.90 -14.67 -16.99
CA PHE A 115 4.44 -14.62 -16.89
C PHE A 115 4.00 -13.43 -16.04
N PRO A 116 2.94 -12.68 -16.46
CA PRO A 116 2.44 -11.57 -15.67
C PRO A 116 1.91 -12.05 -14.31
N PRO A 117 1.88 -11.17 -13.28
CA PRO A 117 1.16 -11.46 -12.04
C PRO A 117 -0.32 -11.69 -12.34
N GLU A 118 -0.98 -12.56 -11.59
CA GLU A 118 -2.43 -12.69 -11.73
C GLU A 118 -3.13 -11.42 -11.23
N PHE A 119 -4.23 -11.06 -11.88
CA PHE A 119 -5.06 -9.94 -11.45
C PHE A 119 -5.90 -10.39 -10.26
N TYR A 120 -5.38 -10.15 -9.06
CA TYR A 120 -6.08 -10.48 -7.83
C TYR A 120 -7.14 -9.42 -7.53
N GLN A 121 -8.41 -9.79 -7.69
CA GLN A 121 -9.48 -9.00 -7.09
C GLN A 121 -9.45 -9.22 -5.58
N PRO A 122 -9.51 -8.17 -4.75
CA PRO A 122 -9.54 -8.33 -3.30
C PRO A 122 -10.71 -9.24 -2.94
N LYS A 123 -10.39 -10.41 -2.37
CA LYS A 123 -11.40 -11.33 -1.84
C LYS A 123 -12.13 -10.58 -0.73
N ASN A 124 -13.39 -10.22 -0.96
CA ASN A 124 -14.26 -9.76 0.10
C ASN A 124 -14.42 -10.92 1.10
N GLU A 125 -13.67 -10.90 2.21
CA GLU A 125 -13.82 -11.85 3.30
C GLU A 125 -15.13 -11.59 4.06
N ASN A 126 -16.27 -11.84 3.42
CA ASN A 126 -17.52 -12.06 4.13
C ASN A 126 -17.52 -13.50 4.65
N LYS A 127 -16.79 -13.76 5.73
CA LYS A 127 -17.05 -14.92 6.60
C LYS A 127 -18.38 -14.68 7.33
N GLN A 128 -19.50 -14.95 6.66
CA GLN A 128 -20.71 -15.33 7.38
C GLN A 128 -20.51 -16.75 7.89
N ASN A 129 -20.11 -16.87 9.15
CA ASN A 129 -20.12 -18.12 9.90
C ASN A 129 -21.56 -18.68 9.89
N GLY A 130 -21.79 -19.70 9.06
CA GLY A 130 -22.99 -20.52 9.13
C GLY A 130 -23.02 -21.27 10.46
N ILE A 131 -23.76 -20.75 11.43
CA ILE A 131 -24.20 -21.50 12.60
C ILE A 131 -25.16 -22.57 12.07
N ALA A 132 -24.66 -23.78 11.86
CA ALA A 132 -25.47 -24.97 11.69
C ALA A 132 -26.27 -25.16 12.99
N LYS A 133 -27.57 -24.84 12.96
CA LYS A 133 -28.50 -25.13 14.05
C LYS A 133 -28.65 -26.65 14.19
N SER A 134 -28.54 -27.09 15.44
CA SER A 134 -28.93 -28.37 15.98
C SER A 134 -30.30 -28.85 15.48
N LYS A 135 -30.42 -30.15 15.25
CA LYS A 135 -31.68 -30.88 15.29
C LYS A 135 -31.54 -32.04 16.26
#